data_AF-A0A226F5L1-F1
#
_entry.id   AF-A0A226F5L1-F1
#
_cell.length_a   1.000
_cell.length_b   1.000
_cell.length_c   1.000
_cell.angle_alpha   90.00
_cell.angle_beta   90.00
_cell.angle_gamma   90.00
#
_symmetry.space_group_name_H-M   'P 1'
#
loop_
_entity.id
_entity.type
_entity.pdbx_description
1 polymer ?
#
loop_
_entity_poly.entity_id
_entity_poly.type
_entity_poly.pdbx_seq_one_letter_code
_entity_poly.pdbx_strand_id
1 'polypeptide(L)'
;MFMDKNPCCCIPLRKGVLLIAIIDIVIGALGAGLGIFAIFAIAFAAPPTARPTTEITAPTKSNSSTSGEEKPSMTYIGLLLALFIVYCIFQIAFGGLLIWGLTKERVFLLKAWLGFRASGALFTLGTLVAFVVLGSEATIQPGLVDGVSLIFSVYCLLAVYIFATQLQPPSIKNLKPFNGHPPQV
;
A
#
# COMPACT_ATOMS: atom_id res chain seq x y z
N MET A 1 -11.18 29.67 9.78
CA MET A 1 -11.37 30.54 8.61
C MET A 1 -12.23 29.76 7.63
N PHE A 2 -13.54 30.05 7.60
CA PHE A 2 -14.47 29.39 6.72
C PHE A 2 -14.31 30.00 5.33
N MET A 3 -13.78 29.25 4.37
CA MET A 3 -13.92 29.60 2.96
C MET A 3 -15.36 29.32 2.58
N ASP A 4 -16.09 30.37 2.21
CA ASP A 4 -17.37 30.24 1.52
C ASP A 4 -17.23 29.30 0.33
N LYS A 5 -18.16 28.36 0.24
CA LYS A 5 -18.23 27.29 -0.75
C LYS A 5 -18.35 27.87 -2.16
N ASN A 6 -17.22 28.09 -2.82
CA ASN A 6 -17.18 28.19 -4.26
C ASN A 6 -17.15 26.76 -4.84
N PRO A 7 -18.25 26.23 -5.40
CA PRO A 7 -18.31 24.86 -5.94
C PRO A 7 -17.28 24.62 -7.07
N CYS A 8 -16.77 25.70 -7.67
CA CYS A 8 -15.77 25.64 -8.72
C CYS A 8 -14.33 25.32 -8.25
N CYS A 9 -14.00 25.54 -6.97
CA CYS A 9 -12.62 25.36 -6.48
C CYS A 9 -12.26 23.88 -6.25
N CYS A 10 -13.25 23.00 -6.10
CA CYS A 10 -13.05 21.59 -5.77
C CYS A 10 -12.90 20.66 -7.00
N ILE A 11 -13.19 21.14 -8.20
CA ILE A 11 -13.10 20.36 -9.44
C ILE A 11 -11.68 19.85 -9.73
N PRO A 12 -10.61 20.67 -9.67
CA PRO A 12 -9.25 20.18 -9.92
C PRO A 12 -8.81 19.17 -8.85
N LEU A 13 -9.19 19.40 -7.59
CA LEU A 13 -8.85 18.51 -6.49
C LEU A 13 -9.53 17.14 -6.65
N ARG A 14 -10.81 17.10 -7.06
CA ARG A 14 -11.53 15.84 -7.33
C ARG A 14 -10.86 15.05 -8.46
N LYS A 15 -10.46 15.71 -9.55
CA LYS A 15 -9.73 15.08 -10.65
C LYS A 15 -8.37 14.54 -10.20
N GLY A 16 -7.66 15.27 -9.34
CA GLY A 16 -6.39 14.82 -8.75
C GLY A 16 -6.54 13.55 -7.91
N VAL A 17 -7.53 13.50 -7.02
CA VAL A 17 -7.78 12.30 -6.19
C VAL A 17 -8.25 11.11 -7.03
N LEU A 18 -9.04 11.36 -8.08
CA LEU A 18 -9.41 10.30 -9.04
C LEU A 18 -8.18 9.73 -9.75
N LEU A 19 -7.26 10.60 -10.20
CA LEU A 19 -6.01 10.19 -10.84
C LEU A 19 -5.13 9.36 -9.88
N ILE A 20 -5.03 9.78 -8.62
CA ILE A 20 -4.34 9.01 -7.57
C ILE A 20 -4.94 7.61 -7.43
N ALA A 21 -6.28 7.50 -7.39
CA ALA A 21 -6.96 6.21 -7.27
C ALA A 21 -6.68 5.29 -8.47
N ILE A 22 -6.69 5.84 -9.69
CA ILE A 22 -6.37 5.10 -10.92
C ILE A 22 -4.92 4.61 -10.90
N ILE A 23 -3.97 5.48 -10.55
CA ILE A 23 -2.56 5.12 -10.42
C ILE A 23 -2.39 3.98 -9.41
N ASP A 24 -3.11 4.03 -8.28
CA ASP A 24 -3.04 3.00 -7.24
C ASP A 24 -3.49 1.62 -7.76
N ILE A 25 -4.59 1.59 -8.51
CA ILE A 25 -5.10 0.38 -9.15
C ILE A 25 -4.10 -0.15 -10.19
N VAL A 26 -3.53 0.73 -11.02
CA VAL A 26 -2.56 0.33 -12.04
C VAL A 26 -1.31 -0.26 -11.40
N ILE A 27 -0.76 0.37 -10.36
CA ILE A 27 0.40 -0.15 -9.61
C ILE A 27 0.07 -1.51 -8.99
N GLY A 28 -1.09 -1.64 -8.34
CA GLY A 28 -1.52 -2.91 -7.76
C GLY A 28 -1.68 -4.01 -8.82
N ALA A 29 -2.25 -3.69 -9.98
CA ALA A 29 -2.43 -4.64 -11.09
C ALA A 29 -1.09 -5.08 -11.69
N LEU A 30 -0.16 -4.15 -11.91
CA LEU A 30 1.19 -4.47 -12.38
C LEU A 30 1.95 -5.32 -11.35
N GLY A 31 1.84 -4.99 -10.07
CA GLY A 31 2.44 -5.77 -8.98
C GLY A 31 1.89 -7.20 -8.93
N ALA A 32 0.56 -7.37 -8.98
CA ALA A 32 -0.07 -8.68 -9.02
C ALA A 32 0.38 -9.49 -10.26
N GLY A 33 0.46 -8.84 -11.43
CA GLY A 33 0.93 -9.47 -12.66
C GLY A 33 2.37 -9.96 -12.56
N LEU A 34 3.28 -9.14 -12.01
CA LEU A 34 4.68 -9.52 -11.75
C LEU A 34 4.78 -10.66 -10.73
N GLY A 35 3.96 -10.63 -9.67
CA GLY A 35 3.92 -11.69 -8.66
C GLY A 35 3.49 -13.02 -9.26
N ILE A 36 2.43 -13.03 -10.08
CA ILE A 36 1.96 -14.23 -10.78
C ILE A 36 3.03 -14.72 -11.76
N PHE A 37 3.63 -13.82 -12.55
CA PHE A 37 4.71 -14.17 -13.47
C PHE A 37 5.89 -14.81 -12.74
N ALA A 38 6.29 -14.29 -11.57
CA ALA A 38 7.34 -14.87 -10.74
C ALA A 38 6.97 -16.29 -10.24
N ILE A 39 5.73 -16.54 -9.82
CA ILE A 39 5.26 -17.89 -9.46
C ILE A 39 5.42 -18.83 -10.65
N PHE A 40 4.96 -18.42 -11.84
CA PHE A 40 5.09 -19.21 -13.05
C PHE A 40 6.56 -19.48 -13.38
N ALA A 41 7.42 -18.47 -13.35
CA ALA A 41 8.84 -18.63 -13.61
C ALA A 41 9.49 -19.64 -12.66
N ILE A 42 9.17 -19.59 -11.36
CA ILE A 42 9.68 -20.55 -10.37
C ILE A 42 9.13 -21.96 -10.63
N ALA A 43 7.84 -22.10 -10.95
CA ALA A 43 7.21 -23.39 -11.21
C ALA A 43 7.79 -24.09 -12.46
N PHE A 44 8.14 -23.33 -13.50
CA PHE A 44 8.71 -23.86 -14.74
C PHE A 44 10.24 -23.99 -14.71
N ALA A 45 10.94 -23.19 -13.90
CA ALA A 45 12.37 -23.32 -13.68
C ALA A 45 12.73 -24.39 -12.64
N ALA A 46 11.75 -24.86 -11.86
CA ALA A 46 11.94 -26.02 -10.99
C ALA A 46 12.31 -27.22 -11.87
N PRO A 47 13.52 -27.81 -11.71
CA PRO A 47 13.84 -29.05 -12.40
C PRO A 47 12.77 -30.08 -12.07
N PRO A 48 12.43 -31.02 -12.98
CA PRO A 48 11.47 -32.07 -12.68
C PRO A 48 12.01 -32.88 -11.51
N THR A 49 11.57 -32.53 -10.30
CA THR A 49 11.97 -33.24 -9.09
C THR A 49 11.46 -34.66 -9.27
N ALA A 50 12.43 -35.57 -9.29
CA ALA A 50 12.26 -36.97 -9.55
C ALA A 50 11.02 -37.53 -8.84
N ARG A 51 10.32 -38.43 -9.55
CA ARG A 51 9.36 -39.36 -8.97
C ARG A 51 9.85 -39.83 -7.60
N PRO A 52 8.97 -39.99 -6.60
CA PRO A 52 9.34 -40.71 -5.39
C PRO A 52 9.59 -42.16 -5.79
N THR A 53 10.82 -42.50 -6.16
CA THR A 53 11.28 -43.88 -6.18
C THR A 53 11.44 -44.25 -4.72
N THR A 54 10.43 -44.93 -4.19
CA THR A 54 10.47 -45.63 -2.91
C THR A 54 11.49 -46.76 -3.02
N GLU A 55 12.78 -46.44 -2.97
CA GLU A 55 13.84 -47.44 -2.82
C GLU A 55 14.33 -47.44 -1.38
N ILE A 56 13.92 -48.51 -0.70
CA ILE A 56 14.43 -48.95 0.59
C ILE A 56 15.91 -49.29 0.40
N THR A 57 16.84 -48.47 0.89
CA THR A 57 18.19 -48.96 1.26
C THR A 57 18.77 -48.13 2.42
N ALA A 58 19.36 -48.85 3.36
CA ALA A 58 19.82 -48.45 4.69
C ALA A 58 21.07 -47.51 4.68
N PRO A 59 21.54 -47.02 5.85
CA PRO A 59 22.24 -45.73 5.96
C PRO A 59 23.75 -45.84 5.74
N THR A 60 24.28 -45.02 4.83
CA THR A 60 25.73 -44.75 4.74
C THR A 60 26.02 -43.40 5.37
N LYS A 61 26.66 -43.43 6.55
CA LYS A 61 27.35 -42.29 7.16
C LYS A 61 28.38 -41.75 6.18
N SER A 62 28.22 -40.51 5.75
CA SER A 62 29.33 -39.68 5.29
C SER A 62 29.18 -38.30 5.90
N ASN A 63 30.14 -37.98 6.77
CA ASN A 63 30.32 -36.65 7.33
C ASN A 63 30.86 -35.74 6.21
N SER A 64 30.11 -34.70 5.85
CA SER A 64 30.66 -33.54 5.16
C SER A 64 30.18 -32.26 5.84
N SER A 65 31.11 -31.69 6.58
CA SER A 65 31.08 -30.40 7.23
C SER A 65 31.02 -29.25 6.22
N THR A 66 29.99 -28.43 6.36
CA THR A 66 30.05 -26.95 6.40
C THR A 66 30.61 -26.20 5.17
N SER A 67 29.71 -25.87 4.24
CA SER A 67 29.55 -24.48 3.82
C SER A 67 28.06 -24.16 3.90
N GLY A 68 27.66 -23.55 5.02
CA GLY A 68 26.28 -23.13 5.27
C GLY A 68 25.91 -21.95 4.38
N GLU A 69 25.78 -22.21 3.08
CA GLU A 69 25.02 -21.35 2.20
C GLU A 69 23.56 -21.63 2.55
N GLU A 70 23.04 -20.86 3.51
CA GLU A 70 21.63 -20.83 3.89
C GLU A 70 20.82 -20.43 2.64
N LYS A 71 20.55 -21.41 1.77
CA LYS A 71 19.64 -21.21 0.66
C LYS A 71 18.30 -20.86 1.30
N PRO A 72 17.74 -19.67 1.04
CA PRO A 72 16.43 -19.31 1.58
C PRO A 72 15.47 -20.43 1.20
N SER A 73 14.83 -21.03 2.21
CA SER A 73 13.95 -22.16 1.99
C SER A 73 12.91 -21.76 0.95
N MET A 74 12.77 -22.54 -0.13
CA MET A 74 11.79 -22.29 -1.20
C MET A 74 10.39 -22.00 -0.64
N THR A 75 10.06 -22.59 0.52
CA THR A 75 8.84 -22.35 1.29
C THR A 75 8.68 -20.90 1.73
N TYR A 76 9.74 -20.25 2.23
CA TYR A 76 9.70 -18.85 2.68
C TYR A 76 9.49 -17.89 1.50
N ILE A 77 10.16 -18.14 0.38
CA ILE A 77 9.99 -17.36 -0.85
C ILE A 77 8.54 -17.47 -1.34
N GLY A 78 7.97 -18.68 -1.37
CA GLY A 78 6.57 -18.90 -1.76
C GLY A 78 5.59 -18.17 -0.84
N LEU A 79 5.83 -18.17 0.48
CA LEU A 79 4.99 -17.46 1.44
C LEU A 79 5.06 -15.93 1.25
N LEU A 80 6.26 -15.37 1.07
CA LEU A 80 6.44 -13.95 0.80
C LEU A 80 5.73 -13.53 -0.48
N LEU A 81 5.82 -14.35 -1.53
CA LEU A 81 5.18 -14.07 -2.82
C LEU A 81 3.65 -14.13 -2.73
N ALA A 82 3.11 -15.08 -1.96
CA ALA A 82 1.68 -15.16 -1.68
C ALA A 82 1.19 -13.93 -0.90
N LEU A 83 1.91 -13.51 0.15
CA LEU A 83 1.60 -12.29 0.91
C LEU A 83 1.66 -11.03 0.03
N PHE A 84 2.65 -10.97 -0.88
CA PHE A 84 2.78 -9.88 -1.83
C PHE A 84 1.58 -9.79 -2.78
N ILE A 85 1.11 -10.92 -3.32
CA ILE A 85 -0.10 -10.95 -4.17
C ILE A 85 -1.33 -10.51 -3.39
N VAL A 86 -1.50 -11.00 -2.16
CA VAL A 86 -2.60 -10.59 -1.28
C VAL A 86 -2.56 -9.08 -1.04
N TYR A 87 -1.38 -8.52 -0.77
CA TYR A 87 -1.17 -7.08 -0.63
C TYR A 87 -1.57 -6.31 -1.90
N CYS A 88 -1.16 -6.78 -3.09
CA CYS A 88 -1.56 -6.17 -4.36
C CYS A 88 -3.09 -6.19 -4.58
N ILE A 89 -3.77 -7.29 -4.21
CA ILE A 89 -5.23 -7.38 -4.28
C ILE A 89 -5.88 -6.37 -3.34
N PHE A 90 -5.40 -6.23 -2.11
CA PHE A 90 -5.88 -5.21 -1.19
C PHE A 90 -5.66 -3.81 -1.77
N GLN A 91 -4.50 -3.54 -2.37
CA GLN A 91 -4.20 -2.26 -3.00
C GLN A 91 -5.19 -1.92 -4.13
N ILE A 92 -5.52 -2.88 -5.00
CA ILE A 92 -6.55 -2.71 -6.04
C ILE A 92 -7.92 -2.46 -5.41
N ALA A 93 -8.29 -3.23 -4.39
CA ALA A 93 -9.58 -3.10 -3.71
C ALA A 93 -9.75 -1.73 -3.04
N PHE A 94 -8.72 -1.24 -2.36
CA PHE A 94 -8.72 0.09 -1.75
C PHE A 94 -8.71 1.21 -2.80
N GLY A 95 -7.98 1.06 -3.91
CA GLY A 95 -8.06 1.98 -5.04
C GLY A 95 -9.50 2.08 -5.60
N GLY A 96 -10.18 0.95 -5.76
CA GLY A 96 -11.60 0.91 -6.12
C GLY A 96 -12.51 1.56 -5.06
N LEU A 97 -12.21 1.34 -3.78
CA LEU A 97 -12.92 1.95 -2.65
C LEU A 97 -12.81 3.48 -2.67
N LEU A 98 -11.64 4.00 -3.07
CA LEU A 98 -11.42 5.45 -3.23
C LEU A 98 -12.27 6.00 -4.37
N ILE A 99 -12.32 5.35 -5.54
CA ILE A 99 -13.18 5.74 -6.67
C ILE A 99 -14.67 5.72 -6.25
N TRP A 100 -15.08 4.66 -5.55
CA TRP A 100 -16.45 4.56 -5.04
C TRP A 100 -16.77 5.66 -4.03
N GLY A 101 -15.84 5.93 -3.10
CA GLY A 101 -15.93 7.01 -2.12
C GLY A 101 -16.04 8.38 -2.76
N LEU A 102 -15.29 8.64 -3.83
CA LEU A 102 -15.36 9.86 -4.64
C LEU A 102 -16.68 10.00 -5.39
N THR A 103 -17.25 8.90 -5.86
CA THR A 103 -18.49 8.90 -6.65
C THR A 103 -19.71 9.09 -5.75
N LYS A 104 -19.70 8.50 -4.55
CA LYS A 104 -20.79 8.57 -3.58
C LYS A 104 -20.60 9.63 -2.48
N GLU A 105 -19.53 10.41 -2.54
CA GLU A 105 -19.17 11.46 -1.57
C GLU A 105 -19.16 10.96 -0.10
N ARG A 106 -18.76 9.69 0.10
CA ARG A 106 -18.75 9.04 1.41
C ARG A 106 -17.40 9.24 2.09
N VAL A 107 -17.33 10.20 3.02
CA VAL A 107 -16.11 10.52 3.80
C VAL A 107 -15.54 9.29 4.54
N PHE A 108 -16.38 8.36 4.98
CA PHE A 108 -15.94 7.14 5.67
C PHE A 108 -15.02 6.28 4.79
N LEU A 109 -15.33 6.12 3.51
CA LEU A 109 -14.52 5.31 2.58
C LEU A 109 -13.17 5.98 2.30
N LEU A 110 -13.15 7.31 2.19
CA LEU A 110 -11.91 8.07 2.07
C LEU A 110 -11.03 7.91 3.31
N LYS A 111 -11.60 7.97 4.51
CA LYS A 111 -10.86 7.77 5.76
C LYS A 111 -10.27 6.36 5.86
N ALA A 112 -11.03 5.33 5.45
CA ALA A 112 -10.54 3.96 5.42
C ALA A 112 -9.35 3.81 4.47
N TRP A 113 -9.44 4.38 3.26
CA TRP A 113 -8.33 4.40 2.30
C TRP A 113 -7.11 5.15 2.85
N LEU A 114 -7.33 6.31 3.49
CA LEU A 114 -6.25 7.11 4.07
C LEU A 114 -5.52 6.36 5.19
N GLY A 115 -6.25 5.63 6.03
CA GLY A 115 -5.69 4.78 7.07
C GLY A 115 -4.83 3.65 6.48
N PHE A 116 -5.32 2.99 5.43
CA PHE A 116 -4.56 1.94 4.73
C PHE A 116 -3.28 2.47 4.07
N ARG A 117 -3.35 3.63 3.42
CA ARG A 117 -2.15 4.25 2.82
C ARG A 117 -1.17 4.76 3.87
N ALA A 118 -1.66 5.30 4.98
CA ALA A 118 -0.81 5.75 6.09
C ALA A 118 -0.06 4.59 6.74
N SER A 119 -0.71 3.44 6.97
CA SER A 119 -0.04 2.26 7.51
C SER A 119 1.04 1.72 6.57
N GLY A 120 0.79 1.72 5.25
CA GLY A 120 1.80 1.37 4.25
C GLY A 120 3.00 2.32 4.27
N ALA A 121 2.76 3.64 4.34
CA ALA A 121 3.84 4.63 4.42
C ALA A 121 4.69 4.48 5.71
N LEU A 122 4.06 4.19 6.85
CA LEU A 122 4.75 3.90 8.10
C LEU A 122 5.61 2.63 8.00
N PHE A 123 5.11 1.60 7.31
CA PHE A 123 5.87 0.38 7.07
C PHE A 123 7.11 0.65 6.22
N THR A 124 6.97 1.39 5.10
CA THR A 124 8.11 1.80 4.26
C THR A 124 9.11 2.68 5.01
N LEU A 125 8.64 3.57 5.88
CA LEU A 125 9.51 4.36 6.73
C LEU A 125 10.30 3.47 7.69
N GLY A 126 9.64 2.48 8.29
CA GLY A 126 10.26 1.50 9.18
C GLY A 126 11.33 0.67 8.48
N THR A 127 11.09 0.21 7.26
CA THR A 127 12.08 -0.53 6.47
C THR A 127 13.28 0.35 6.09
N LEU A 128 13.03 1.61 5.73
CA LEU A 128 14.09 2.57 5.40
C LEU A 128 14.96 2.90 6.63
N VAL A 129 14.36 3.09 7.80
CA VAL A 129 15.09 3.28 9.06
C VAL A 129 15.91 2.03 9.41
N ALA A 130 15.33 0.84 9.28
CA ALA A 130 16.06 -0.41 9.52
C ALA A 130 17.26 -0.54 8.58
N PHE A 131 17.10 -0.19 7.30
CA PHE A 131 18.18 -0.22 6.32
C PHE A 131 19.33 0.74 6.70
N VAL A 132 19.00 1.97 7.10
CA VAL A 132 20.00 2.97 7.53
C VAL A 132 20.71 2.55 8.82
N VAL A 133 19.98 2.01 9.81
CA VAL A 133 20.54 1.61 11.11
C VAL A 133 21.42 0.37 10.99
N LEU A 134 21.03 -0.60 10.14
CA LEU A 134 21.80 -1.82 9.93
C LEU A 134 23.04 -1.61 9.06
N GLY A 135 23.28 -0.39 8.56
CA GLY A 135 24.55 0.01 7.96
C GLY A 135 24.96 -0.86 6.77
N SER A 136 24.01 -1.29 5.93
CA SER A 136 24.36 -2.04 4.73
C SER A 136 25.05 -1.11 3.73
N GLU A 137 26.38 -1.19 3.65
CA GLU A 137 27.17 -0.48 2.63
C GLU A 137 26.80 -0.91 1.20
N ALA A 138 26.07 -2.01 1.06
CA ALA A 138 25.55 -2.47 -0.20
C ALA A 138 24.26 -1.71 -0.56
N THR A 139 24.36 -0.87 -1.59
CA THR A 139 23.29 -0.28 -2.42
C THR A 139 22.64 1.03 -1.94
N ILE A 140 23.21 2.15 -2.41
CA ILE A 140 22.65 3.52 -2.32
C ILE A 140 21.39 3.66 -3.21
N GLN A 141 21.26 2.86 -4.27
CA GLN A 141 20.16 2.93 -5.24
C GLN A 141 18.74 2.66 -4.67
N PRO A 142 18.47 1.54 -3.95
CA PRO A 142 17.14 1.23 -3.44
C PRO A 142 16.64 2.30 -2.46
N GLY A 143 17.51 2.82 -1.59
CA GLY A 143 17.15 3.87 -0.63
C GLY A 143 16.67 5.17 -1.28
N LEU A 144 17.21 5.56 -2.44
CA LEU A 144 16.75 6.76 -3.15
C LEU A 144 15.34 6.57 -3.73
N VAL A 145 15.07 5.40 -4.32
CA VAL A 145 13.76 5.07 -4.89
C VAL A 145 12.69 5.04 -3.79
N ASP A 146 13.02 4.44 -2.65
CA ASP A 146 12.13 4.38 -1.49
C ASP A 146 11.86 5.78 -0.90
N GLY A 147 12.87 6.65 -0.85
CA GLY A 147 12.72 8.04 -0.41
C GLY A 147 11.77 8.85 -1.30
N VAL A 148 11.95 8.81 -2.62
CA VAL A 148 11.06 9.51 -3.57
C VAL A 148 9.64 8.94 -3.51
N SER A 149 9.51 7.62 -3.41
CA SER A 149 8.22 6.94 -3.23
C SER A 149 7.50 7.41 -1.96
N LEU A 150 8.24 7.58 -0.85
CA LEU A 150 7.70 8.05 0.41
C LEU A 150 7.21 9.51 0.33
N ILE A 151 7.98 10.40 -0.31
CA ILE A 151 7.56 11.79 -0.54
C ILE A 151 6.28 11.84 -1.38
N PHE A 152 6.22 11.06 -2.46
CA PHE A 152 5.03 10.97 -3.31
C PHE A 152 3.83 10.42 -2.54
N SER A 153 4.03 9.42 -1.68
CA SER A 153 3.00 8.84 -0.82
C SER A 153 2.45 9.85 0.18
N VAL A 154 3.32 10.63 0.85
CA VAL A 154 2.92 11.70 1.76
C VAL A 154 2.14 12.79 1.04
N TYR A 155 2.58 13.18 -0.17
CA TYR A 155 1.85 14.14 -1.00
C TYR A 155 0.44 13.62 -1.36
N CYS A 156 0.32 12.36 -1.79
CA CYS A 156 -0.97 11.74 -2.07
C CYS A 156 -1.87 11.73 -0.83
N LEU A 157 -1.34 11.33 0.33
CA LEU A 157 -2.07 11.33 1.61
C LEU A 157 -2.59 12.72 1.95
N LEU A 158 -1.76 13.75 1.80
CA LEU A 158 -2.13 15.13 2.09
C LEU A 158 -3.22 15.64 1.14
N ALA A 159 -3.12 15.34 -0.16
CA ALA A 159 -4.13 15.71 -1.15
C ALA A 159 -5.50 15.08 -0.85
N VAL A 160 -5.53 13.78 -0.54
CA VAL A 160 -6.78 13.09 -0.17
C VAL A 160 -7.31 13.55 1.19
N TYR A 161 -6.43 13.83 2.15
CA TYR A 161 -6.80 14.35 3.46
C TYR A 161 -7.50 15.71 3.35
N ILE A 162 -6.89 16.65 2.62
CA ILE A 162 -7.49 17.97 2.37
C ILE A 162 -8.85 17.79 1.70
N PHE A 163 -8.95 16.96 0.67
CA PHE A 163 -10.22 16.69 0.01
C PHE A 163 -11.27 16.08 0.96
N ALA A 164 -10.89 15.14 1.82
CA ALA A 164 -11.77 14.54 2.81
C ALA A 164 -12.25 15.55 3.88
N THR A 165 -11.41 16.52 4.27
CA THR A 165 -11.81 17.59 5.19
C THR A 165 -12.80 18.57 4.55
N GLN A 166 -12.64 18.87 3.26
CA GLN A 166 -13.56 19.74 2.51
C GLN A 166 -14.95 19.10 2.31
N LEU A 167 -15.01 17.76 2.24
CA LEU A 167 -16.27 17.01 2.14
C LEU A 167 -17.02 16.88 3.47
N GLN A 168 -16.38 17.11 4.62
CA GLN A 168 -17.09 17.01 5.89
C GLN A 168 -18.08 18.18 6.01
N PRO A 169 -19.39 17.91 6.13
CA PRO A 169 -20.34 18.98 6.42
C PRO A 169 -19.94 19.62 7.75
N PRO A 170 -20.05 20.96 7.89
CA PRO A 170 -19.80 21.61 9.17
C PRO A 170 -20.67 20.92 10.21
N SER A 171 -20.00 20.28 11.18
CA SER A 171 -20.66 19.65 12.31
C SER A 171 -21.58 20.69 12.95
N ILE A 172 -22.89 20.49 12.82
CA ILE A 172 -23.94 21.37 13.35
C ILE A 172 -23.76 21.57 14.87
N LYS A 173 -22.97 20.73 15.55
CA LYS A 173 -22.64 20.86 16.97
C LYS A 173 -21.86 22.13 17.35
N ASN A 174 -21.33 22.90 16.39
CA ASN A 174 -20.68 24.19 16.66
C ASN A 174 -21.46 25.41 16.15
N LEU A 175 -22.67 25.23 15.61
CA LEU A 175 -23.59 26.34 15.45
C LEU A 175 -24.16 26.64 16.83
N LYS A 176 -23.45 27.51 17.57
CA LYS A 176 -24.01 28.20 18.74
C LYS A 176 -25.40 28.69 18.30
N PRO A 177 -26.49 28.34 19.01
CA PRO A 177 -27.80 28.82 18.65
C PRO A 177 -27.70 30.34 18.54
N PHE A 178 -28.09 30.87 17.38
CA PHE A 178 -28.20 32.29 17.18
C PHE A 178 -29.28 32.73 18.18
N ASN A 179 -28.85 33.19 19.35
CA ASN A 179 -29.73 33.84 20.31
C ASN A 179 -30.17 35.13 19.64
N GLY A 180 -31.25 35.03 18.87
CA GLY A 180 -31.93 36.16 18.28
C GLY A 180 -32.39 37.04 19.42
N HIS A 181 -31.68 38.15 19.64
CA HIS A 181 -32.32 39.28 20.29
C HIS A 181 -33.36 39.80 19.30
N PRO A 182 -34.66 39.76 19.64
CA PRO A 182 -35.66 40.41 18.81
C PRO A 182 -35.31 41.91 18.75
N PRO A 183 -35.46 42.55 17.57
CA PRO A 183 -35.30 43.99 17.47
C PRO A 183 -36.28 44.64 18.45
N GLN A 184 -35.77 45.46 19.37
CA GLN A 184 -36.63 46.31 20.17
C GLN A 184 -37.21 47.38 19.24
N VAL A 185 -38.54 47.41 19.23
CA VAL A 185 -39.39 48.36 18.49
C VAL A 185 -39.25 49.75 19.09
#